data_AF-A0A380ZY24-F1
#
_entry.id   AF-A0A380ZY24-F1
#
_cell.length_a   1.000
_cell.length_b   1.000
_cell.length_c   1.000
_cell.angle_alpha   90.00
_cell.angle_beta   90.00
_cell.angle_gamma   90.00
#
_symmetry.space_group_name_H-M   'P 1'
#
loop_
_entity.id
_entity.type
_entity.pdbx_description
1 polymer ?
#
loop_
_entity_poly.entity_id
_entity_poly.type
_entity_poly.pdbx_seq_one_letter_code
_entity_poly.pdbx_strand_id
1 'polypeptide(L)'
;MRDATQRLLDWSRDCGRPPILLGHSLGALVAVRLAQRQWAPLAGLVLSSPPFRLRIPAWSRPALTWLARRQPELRVPHGLAPACISHDRAVVAAYL
;
A
#
# COMPACT_ATOMS: atom_id res chain seq x y z
N MET A 1 -3.72 -5.65 -3.54
CA MET A 1 -4.79 -4.74 -4.05
C MET A 1 -6.17 -5.37 -3.91
N ARG A 2 -6.40 -6.59 -4.42
CA ARG A 2 -7.71 -7.29 -4.27
C ARG A 2 -8.19 -7.41 -2.81
N ASP A 3 -7.30 -7.79 -1.90
CA ASP A 3 -7.65 -7.89 -0.46
C ASP A 3 -8.07 -6.53 0.13
N ALA A 4 -7.30 -5.46 -0.14
CA ALA A 4 -7.64 -4.11 0.33
C ALA A 4 -8.98 -3.62 -0.23
N THR A 5 -9.28 -3.88 -1.50
CA THR A 5 -10.58 -3.56 -2.11
C THR A 5 -11.71 -4.32 -1.42
N GLN A 6 -11.54 -5.61 -1.17
CA GLN A 6 -12.54 -6.44 -0.53
C GLN A 6 -12.89 -5.92 0.86
N ARG A 7 -11.87 -5.58 1.67
CA ARG A 7 -12.07 -5.01 3.02
C ARG A 7 -12.81 -3.67 2.99
N LEU A 8 -12.57 -2.83 1.99
CA LEU A 8 -13.28 -1.55 1.84
C LEU A 8 -14.76 -1.78 1.46
N LEU A 9 -15.04 -2.79 0.64
CA LEU A 9 -16.41 -3.16 0.28
C LEU A 9 -17.15 -3.78 1.45
N ASP A 10 -16.50 -4.67 2.21
CA ASP A 10 -17.05 -5.26 3.43
C ASP A 10 -17.38 -4.16 4.44
N TRP A 11 -16.44 -3.25 4.71
CA TRP A 11 -16.67 -2.11 5.59
C TRP A 11 -17.82 -1.21 5.12
N SER A 12 -17.89 -0.93 3.81
CA SER A 12 -18.96 -0.10 3.25
C SER A 12 -20.34 -0.74 3.40
N ARG A 13 -20.42 -2.07 3.28
CA ARG A 13 -21.64 -2.85 3.52
C ARG A 13 -22.04 -2.78 4.99
N ASP A 14 -21.09 -2.99 5.90
CA ASP A 14 -21.35 -3.02 7.34
C ASP A 14 -21.75 -1.64 7.89
N CYS A 15 -21.14 -0.57 7.39
CA CYS A 15 -21.39 0.79 7.85
C CYS A 15 -22.46 1.54 7.05
N GLY A 16 -22.95 0.97 5.94
CA GLY A 16 -23.93 1.60 5.04
C GLY A 16 -23.45 2.89 4.35
N ARG A 17 -22.14 3.17 4.37
CA ARG A 17 -21.54 4.38 3.79
C ARG A 17 -20.11 4.10 3.32
N PRO A 18 -19.58 4.86 2.34
CA PRO A 18 -18.21 4.66 1.91
C PRO A 18 -17.20 5.19 2.95
N PRO A 19 -16.03 4.54 3.12
CA PRO A 19 -15.02 4.95 4.09
C PRO A 19 -14.21 6.17 3.64
N ILE A 20 -13.60 6.85 4.61
CA ILE A 20 -12.50 7.79 4.35
C ILE A 20 -11.19 6.99 4.43
N LEU A 21 -10.38 7.03 3.38
CA LEU A 21 -9.12 6.30 3.31
C LEU A 21 -7.94 7.21 3.69
N LEU A 22 -7.21 6.86 4.74
CA LEU A 22 -5.97 7.52 5.14
C LEU A 22 -4.77 6.71 4.66
N GLY A 23 -3.89 7.30 3.85
CA GLY A 23 -2.64 6.68 3.40
C GLY A 23 -1.43 7.47 3.86
N HIS A 24 -0.44 6.79 4.48
CA HIS A 24 0.83 7.38 4.90
C HIS A 24 2.01 6.82 4.09
N SER A 25 2.95 7.67 3.67
CA SER A 25 4.17 7.27 2.95
C SER A 25 3.85 6.36 1.76
N LEU A 26 4.42 5.16 1.65
CA LEU A 26 4.09 4.18 0.59
C LEU A 26 2.58 3.86 0.54
N GLY A 27 1.93 3.77 1.70
CA GLY A 27 0.49 3.54 1.81
C GLY A 27 -0.34 4.65 1.16
N ALA A 28 0.19 5.87 1.07
CA ALA A 28 -0.45 6.97 0.34
C ALA A 28 -0.50 6.70 -1.17
N LEU A 29 0.55 6.10 -1.77
CA LEU A 29 0.54 5.71 -3.18
C LEU A 29 -0.47 4.61 -3.46
N VAL A 30 -0.59 3.65 -2.54
CA VAL A 30 -1.60 2.59 -2.59
C VAL A 30 -3.00 3.20 -2.55
N ALA A 31 -3.26 4.09 -1.59
CA ALA A 31 -4.55 4.74 -1.42
C ALA A 31 -4.95 5.58 -2.65
N VAL A 32 -4.00 6.33 -3.22
CA VAL A 32 -4.20 7.07 -4.48
C VAL A 32 -4.50 6.12 -5.63
N ARG A 33 -3.79 4.99 -5.74
CA ARG A 33 -4.02 4.01 -6.80
C ARG A 33 -5.41 3.39 -6.71
N LEU A 34 -5.88 3.07 -5.50
CA LEU A 34 -7.23 2.58 -5.25
C LEU A 34 -8.29 3.61 -5.68
N ALA A 35 -8.12 4.87 -5.27
CA ALA A 35 -9.02 5.96 -5.61
C ALA A 35 -9.05 6.26 -7.13
N GLN A 36 -7.90 6.35 -7.78
CA GLN A 36 -7.80 6.59 -9.23
C GLN A 36 -8.45 5.49 -10.07
N ARG A 37 -8.37 4.24 -9.60
CA ARG A 37 -8.96 3.09 -10.30
C ARG A 37 -10.43 2.87 -9.95
N GLN A 38 -10.97 3.63 -9.00
CA GLN A 38 -12.35 3.53 -8.51
C GLN A 38 -12.74 2.09 -8.13
N TRP A 39 -11.79 1.31 -7.59
CA TRP A 39 -12.03 -0.10 -7.27
C TRP A 39 -12.98 -0.30 -6.07
N ALA A 40 -13.18 0.74 -5.25
CA ALA A 40 -14.17 0.77 -4.18
C ALA A 40 -14.71 2.20 -4.01
N PRO A 41 -15.97 2.37 -3.56
CA PRO A 41 -16.51 3.68 -3.25
C PRO A 41 -15.82 4.26 -2.00
N LEU A 42 -15.34 5.50 -2.09
CA LEU A 42 -14.66 6.21 -1.00
C LEU A 42 -15.35 7.55 -0.75
N ALA A 43 -15.57 7.89 0.52
CA ALA A 43 -16.10 9.20 0.93
C ALA A 43 -15.03 10.29 0.84
N GLY A 44 -13.77 9.92 0.97
CA GLY A 44 -12.65 10.85 0.94
C GLY A 44 -11.30 10.13 1.00
N LEU A 45 -10.25 10.86 0.62
CA LEU A 45 -8.87 10.39 0.61
C LEU A 45 -8.00 11.40 1.38
N VAL A 46 -7.36 10.95 2.44
CA VAL A 46 -6.42 11.75 3.24
C VAL A 46 -5.02 11.17 3.05
N LEU A 47 -4.06 12.03 2.68
CA LEU A 47 -2.69 11.61 2.38
C LEU A 47 -1.72 12.27 3.34
N SER A 48 -0.92 11.46 4.01
CA SER A 48 0.16 11.89 4.90
C SER A 48 1.51 11.59 4.25
N SER A 49 2.28 12.64 3.97
CA SER A 49 3.62 12.55 3.36
C SER A 49 3.66 11.65 2.10
N PRO A 50 2.81 11.88 1.09
CA PRO A 50 2.77 11.04 -0.10
C PRO A 50 4.06 11.16 -0.92
N PRO A 51 4.77 10.05 -1.20
CA PRO A 51 6.02 10.07 -1.96
C PRO A 51 5.73 10.14 -3.47
N PHE A 52 5.03 11.17 -3.93
CA PHE A 52 4.74 11.39 -5.35
C PHE A 52 5.99 11.61 -6.19
N ARG A 53 7.03 12.19 -5.57
CA ARG A 53 8.34 12.40 -6.19
C ARG A 53 9.41 11.87 -5.25
N LEU A 54 9.84 10.62 -5.48
CA LEU A 54 11.03 10.08 -4.84
C LEU A 54 12.26 10.64 -5.55
N ARG A 55 13.14 11.31 -4.81
CA ARG A 55 14.46 11.74 -5.30
C ARG A 55 15.38 10.54 -5.30
N ILE A 56 15.33 9.78 -6.39
CA ILE A 56 16.16 8.60 -6.62
C ILE A 56 17.27 8.97 -7.61
N PRO A 57 18.55 8.58 -7.39
CA PRO A 57 19.62 8.84 -8.34
C PRO A 57 19.27 8.28 -9.72
N ALA A 58 19.43 9.08 -10.78
CA ALA A 58 18.99 8.73 -12.13
C ALA A 58 19.59 7.41 -12.65
N TRP A 59 20.80 7.08 -12.24
CA TRP A 59 21.49 5.83 -12.58
C TRP A 59 20.86 4.58 -11.95
N SER A 60 20.21 4.70 -10.78
CA SER A 60 19.58 3.58 -10.08
C SER A 60 18.14 3.32 -10.53
N ARG A 61 17.49 4.33 -11.13
CA ARG A 61 16.13 4.26 -11.67
C ARG A 61 15.92 3.13 -12.70
N PRO A 62 16.78 2.91 -13.72
CA PRO A 62 16.58 1.83 -14.68
C PRO A 62 16.65 0.44 -14.02
N ALA A 63 17.60 0.22 -13.11
CA ALA A 63 17.72 -1.04 -12.37
C ALA A 63 16.49 -1.33 -11.51
N LEU A 64 16.01 -0.33 -10.74
CA LEU A 64 14.79 -0.46 -9.93
C LEU A 64 13.55 -0.70 -10.80
N THR A 65 13.44 -0.04 -11.96
CA THR A 65 12.31 -0.21 -12.88
C THR A 65 12.35 -1.57 -13.58
N TRP A 66 13.54 -2.10 -13.87
CA TRP A 66 13.71 -3.45 -14.42
C TRP A 66 13.37 -4.51 -13.38
N LEU A 67 13.83 -4.33 -12.14
CA LEU A 67 13.55 -5.22 -11.02
C LEU A 67 12.04 -5.27 -10.72
N ALA A 68 11.40 -4.11 -10.61
CA ALA A 68 9.96 -4.03 -10.37
C ALA A 68 9.12 -4.70 -11.48
N ARG A 69 9.63 -4.75 -12.73
CA ARG A 69 8.95 -5.40 -13.86
C ARG A 69 9.20 -6.90 -13.93
N ARG A 70 10.40 -7.37 -13.56
CA ARG A 70 10.78 -8.78 -13.70
C ARG A 70 10.58 -9.62 -12.44
N GLN A 71 10.77 -9.02 -11.26
CA GLN A 71 10.59 -9.70 -9.99
C GLN A 71 9.88 -8.77 -8.99
N PRO A 72 8.60 -8.44 -9.23
CA PRO A 72 7.81 -7.61 -8.32
C PRO A 72 7.64 -8.23 -6.93
N GLU A 73 7.82 -9.54 -6.82
CA GLU A 73 7.74 -10.29 -5.55
C GLU A 73 9.09 -10.42 -4.83
N LEU A 74 10.18 -9.90 -5.42
CA LEU A 74 11.48 -9.95 -4.75
C LEU A 74 11.45 -9.06 -3.51
N ARG A 75 11.46 -9.71 -2.35
CA ARG A 75 11.53 -9.06 -1.05
C ARG A 75 12.94 -8.53 -0.85
N VAL A 76 13.18 -7.28 -1.25
CA VAL A 76 14.42 -6.59 -0.94
C VAL A 76 14.46 -6.36 0.56
N PRO A 77 15.49 -6.79 1.30
CA PRO A 77 15.60 -6.53 2.73
C PRO A 77 15.54 -5.03 3.01
N HIS A 78 14.47 -4.58 3.66
CA HIS A 78 14.20 -3.16 3.96
C HIS A 78 14.63 -2.79 5.39
N GLY A 79 15.35 -3.69 6.08
CA GLY A 79 15.85 -3.51 7.45
C GLY A 79 14.75 -3.45 8.53
N LEU A 80 13.48 -3.61 8.14
CA LEU A 80 12.35 -3.57 9.06
C LEU A 80 12.27 -4.92 9.79
N ALA A 81 12.42 -4.89 11.11
CA ALA A 81 12.24 -6.09 11.91
C ALA A 81 10.78 -6.60 11.75
N PRO A 82 10.55 -7.89 11.47
CA PRO A 82 9.20 -8.45 11.28
C PRO A 82 8.26 -8.17 12.48
N ALA A 83 8.82 -8.11 13.69
CA ALA A 83 8.11 -7.75 14.91
C ALA A 83 7.56 -6.31 14.92
N CYS A 84 8.08 -5.43 14.06
CA CYS A 84 7.61 -4.05 13.91
C CYS A 84 6.48 -3.91 12.88
N ILE A 85 6.08 -5.00 12.21
CA ILE A 85 5.06 -4.98 11.15
C ILE A 85 3.66 -5.07 11.74
N SER A 86 3.47 -5.87 12.79
CA SER A 86 2.18 -6.03 13.47
C SER A 86 2.38 -6.42 14.93
N HIS A 87 1.48 -5.97 15.80
CA HIS A 87 1.39 -6.46 17.17
C HIS A 87 0.81 -7.88 17.24
N ASP A 88 0.09 -8.32 16.20
CA ASP A 88 -0.44 -9.68 16.11
C ASP A 88 0.64 -10.64 15.60
N ARG A 89 1.00 -11.60 16.47
CA ARG A 89 1.98 -12.63 16.18
C ARG A 89 1.58 -13.54 15.01
N ALA A 90 0.28 -13.79 14.81
CA ALA A 90 -0.19 -14.58 13.67
C ALA A 90 0.06 -13.86 12.34
N VAL A 91 -0.12 -12.53 12.32
CA VAL A 91 0.17 -11.70 11.14
C VAL A 91 1.67 -11.64 10.86
N VAL A 92 2.51 -11.56 11.90
CA VAL A 92 3.97 -11.61 11.73
C VAL A 92 4.42 -12.98 11.18
N ALA A 93 3.85 -14.08 11.70
CA ALA A 93 4.16 -15.43 11.23
C ALA A 93 3.73 -15.67 9.78
N ALA A 94 2.58 -15.13 9.36
CA ALA A 94 2.13 -15.19 7.97
C ALA A 94 2.93 -14.28 7.03
N TYR A 95 3.66 -13.31 7.57
CA TYR A 95 4.48 -12.37 6.80
C TYR A 95 5.88 -12.93 6.50
N LEU A 96 6.44 -13.72 7.40
CA LEU A 96 7.71 -14.44 7.23
C LEU A 96 7.59 -15.52 6.15
#